data_AF-A0AAU0STS6-F1
#
_entry.id   AF-A0AAU0STS6-F1
#
_cell.length_a   1.000
_cell.length_b   1.000
_cell.length_c   1.000
_cell.angle_alpha   90.00
_cell.angle_beta   90.00
_cell.angle_gamma   90.00
#
_symmetry.space_group_name_H-M   'P 1'
#
loop_
_entity.id
_entity.type
_entity.pdbx_description
1 polymer ?
#
loop_
_entity_poly.entity_id
_entity_poly.type
_entity_poly.pdbx_seq_one_letter_code
_entity_poly.pdbx_strand_id
1 'polypeptide(L)' 'MKLFALLIAAVLSMTSVAAYAHSGGTDAKGCHRNHKTNDYHCH' A
#
# COMPACT_ATOMS: atom_id res chain seq x y z
N MET A 1 -20.70 18.31 23.53
CA MET A 1 -20.78 17.12 22.64
C MET A 1 -20.16 17.38 21.27
N LYS A 2 -20.58 18.43 20.54
CA LYS A 2 -20.05 18.76 19.20
C LYS A 2 -18.56 19.09 19.17
N LEU A 3 -18.06 19.83 20.18
CA LEU A 3 -16.63 20.16 20.32
C LEU A 3 -15.76 18.92 20.57
N PHE A 4 -16.25 17.97 21.38
CA PHE A 4 -15.56 16.70 21.61
C PHE A 4 -15.48 15.85 20.34
N ALA A 5 -16.55 15.80 19.54
CA ALA A 5 -16.54 15.10 18.26
C ALA A 5 -15.53 15.71 17.26
N LEU A 6 -15.44 17.04 17.22
CA LEU A 6 -14.47 17.74 16.38
C LEU A 6 -13.02 17.47 16.80
N LEU A 7 -12.74 17.44 18.11
CA LEU A 7 -11.41 17.12 18.63
C LEU A 7 -10.99 15.68 18.29
N ILE A 8 -11.91 14.72 18.44
CA ILE A 8 -11.64 13.32 18.08
C ILE A 8 -11.35 13.20 16.58
N ALA A 9 -12.18 13.81 15.73
CA ALA A 9 -11.96 13.80 14.27
C ALA A 9 -10.60 14.41 13.88
N ALA A 10 -10.22 15.52 14.52
CA ALA A 10 -8.92 16.16 14.29
C ALA A 10 -7.75 15.24 14.64
N VAL A 11 -7.80 14.55 15.80
CA VAL A 11 -6.75 13.60 16.20
C VAL A 11 -6.62 12.43 15.23
N LEU A 12 -7.74 11.85 14.77
CA LEU A 12 -7.71 10.72 13.83
C LEU A 12 -7.12 11.11 12.47
N SER A 13 -7.38 12.33 12.00
CA SER A 13 -6.86 12.82 10.71
C SER A 13 -5.34 12.98 10.65
N MET A 14 -4.66 13.04 11.80
CA MET A 14 -3.20 13.15 11.87
C MET A 14 -2.48 11.80 11.78
N THR A 15 -3.22 10.69 11.75
CA THR A 15 -2.65 9.34 11.67
C THR A 15 -2.57 8.87 10.21
N SER A 16 -1.46 9.15 9.53
CA SER A 16 -1.12 8.49 8.26
C SER A 16 -0.19 7.31 8.53
N VAL A 17 -0.64 6.11 8.15
CA VAL A 17 0.22 4.91 8.16
C VAL A 17 0.96 4.84 6.83
N ALA A 18 2.28 4.65 6.89
CA ALA A 18 3.07 4.36 5.70
C ALA A 18 2.64 2.99 5.14
N ALA A 19 2.01 3.01 3.96
CA ALA A 19 1.74 1.79 3.20
C ALA A 19 3.00 1.43 2.39
N TYR A 20 3.63 0.32 2.73
CA TYR A 20 4.72 -0.22 1.94
C TYR A 20 4.15 -0.91 0.70
N ALA A 21 4.62 -0.52 -0.48
CA ALA A 21 4.25 -1.21 -1.71
C ALA A 21 4.82 -2.63 -1.67
N HIS A 22 3.95 -3.64 -1.74
CA HIS A 22 4.35 -5.03 -1.93
C HIS A 22 4.40 -5.35 -3.42
N SER A 23 5.30 -6.25 -3.82
CA SER A 23 5.43 -6.75 -5.20
C SER A 23 4.23 -7.63 -5.58
N GLY A 24 3.06 -7.03 -5.79
CA GLY A 24 1.88 -7.73 -6.29
C GLY A 24 2.16 -8.36 -7.66
N GLY A 25 1.70 -9.60 -7.88
CA GLY A 25 1.90 -10.29 -9.15
C GLY A 25 3.31 -10.88 -9.37
N THR A 26 4.13 -10.95 -8.32
CA THR A 26 5.38 -11.73 -8.32
C THR A 26 5.17 -13.13 -7.75
N ASP A 27 6.01 -14.08 -8.17
CA ASP A 27 6.04 -15.44 -7.64
C ASP A 27 6.70 -15.50 -6.25
N ALA A 28 6.79 -16.70 -5.68
CA ALA A 28 7.42 -16.92 -4.38
C ALA A 28 8.92 -16.52 -4.33
N LYS A 29 9.54 -16.23 -5.47
CA LYS A 29 10.93 -15.78 -5.60
C LYS A 29 11.05 -14.27 -5.84
N GLY A 30 9.94 -13.53 -5.86
CA GLY A 30 9.95 -12.09 -6.16
C GLY A 30 10.02 -11.78 -7.67
N CYS A 31 9.74 -12.76 -8.54
CA CYS A 31 9.84 -12.58 -9.98
C CYS A 31 8.48 -12.48 -10.68
N HIS A 32 8.41 -11.73 -11.77
CA HIS A 32 7.22 -11.51 -12.58
C HIS A 32 7.50 -11.80 -14.06
N ARG A 33 6.55 -12.49 -14.72
CA ARG A 33 6.56 -12.75 -16.17
C ARG A 33 5.68 -11.73 -16.88
N ASN A 34 6.26 -10.94 -17.77
CA ASN A 34 5.50 -10.05 -18.65
C ASN A 34 4.90 -10.85 -19.82
N HIS A 35 3.58 -11.02 -19.86
CA HIS A 35 2.90 -11.77 -20.91
C HIS A 35 2.90 -11.09 -22.30
N LYS A 36 3.23 -9.79 -22.38
CA LYS A 36 3.30 -9.06 -23.65
C LYS A 36 4.62 -9.26 -24.37
N THR A 37 5.72 -9.27 -23.61
CA THR A 37 7.08 -9.41 -24.16
C THR A 37 7.68 -10.80 -23.92
N ASN A 38 7.04 -11.60 -23.07
CA ASN A 38 7.54 -12.86 -22.55
C ASN A 38 8.82 -12.72 -21.70
N ASP A 39 9.12 -11.52 -21.19
CA ASP A 39 10.29 -11.28 -20.33
C ASP A 39 10.04 -11.75 -18.88
N TYR A 40 11.11 -12.21 -18.23
CA TYR A 40 11.09 -12.61 -16.83
C TYR A 40 11.97 -11.65 -16.01
N HIS A 41 11.35 -10.90 -15.11
CA HIS A 41 12.01 -9.89 -14.29
C HIS A 41 11.91 -10.27 -12.82
N CYS A 42 13.04 -10.29 -12.11
CA CYS A 42 13.06 -10.51 -10.66
C CYS A 42 13.31 -9.18 -9.96
N HIS A 43 12.48 -8.89 -8.95
CA HIS A 43 12.58 -7.70 -8.10
C HIS A 43 13.38 -7.96 -6.83
#